data_AF-A0A957I5E4-F1
#
_entry.id   AF-A0A957I5E4-F1
#
_cell.length_a   1.000
_cell.length_b   1.000
_cell.length_c   1.000
_cell.angle_alpha   90.00
_cell.angle_beta   90.00
_cell.angle_gamma   90.00
#
_symmetry.space_group_name_H-M   'P 1'
#
loop_
_entity.id
_entity.type
_entity.pdbx_description
1 polymer ?
#
loop_
_entity_poly.entity_id
_entity_poly.type
_entity_poly.pdbx_seq_one_letter_code
_entity_poly.pdbx_strand_id
1 'polypeptide(L)'
;MNNHLPRSYLDVASGKVSWYTFKRSPKWGKAATIPLMRLLFLTPAYPPVPGGGERYVHSLARVLSQRGHQLTIVTSAAVAEADFWRGVSVAARDLPANDGVTIMRCSLRPITGGRAALMARRRIMAGISLLPAVPPGWLERLARAFPPLVGLDEVLARLPIPDVVHAFNLSWEYPALAGRHYAGIHHLPYFLTPYAHIGPGVNALVARYVTMP
;
A
#
# COMPACT_ATOMS: atom_id res chain seq x y z
N MET A 1 19.98 5.43 32.82
CA MET A 1 18.78 6.13 33.34
C MET A 1 17.95 6.57 32.14
N ASN A 2 16.92 5.80 31.77
CA ASN A 2 16.04 6.11 30.64
C ASN A 2 14.74 6.73 31.17
N ASN A 3 14.55 8.02 30.92
CA ASN A 3 13.27 8.72 31.11
C ASN A 3 12.29 8.27 30.01
N HIS A 4 11.28 7.50 30.38
CA HIS A 4 10.11 7.25 29.54
C HIS A 4 8.93 8.04 30.10
N LEU A 5 8.65 9.22 29.52
CA LEU A 5 7.37 9.88 29.69
C LEU A 5 6.31 9.16 28.84
N PRO A 6 5.11 8.86 29.37
CA PRO A 6 4.02 8.30 28.59
C PRO A 6 3.48 9.33 27.58
N ARG A 7 3.26 8.90 26.33
CA ARG A 7 2.55 9.72 25.33
C ARG A 7 1.04 9.60 25.57
N SER A 8 0.38 10.74 25.76
CA SER A 8 -1.07 10.87 25.87
C SER A 8 -1.74 10.85 24.50
N TYR A 9 -2.91 10.23 24.40
CA TYR A 9 -3.85 10.41 23.28
C TYR A 9 -5.17 10.94 23.83
N LEU A 10 -5.73 11.97 23.19
CA LEU A 10 -7.03 12.56 23.54
C LEU A 10 -8.12 11.80 22.78
N ASP A 11 -9.03 11.16 23.52
CA ASP A 11 -10.31 10.71 22.97
C ASP A 11 -11.25 11.92 22.89
N VAL A 12 -11.44 12.43 21.67
CA VAL A 12 -12.13 13.70 21.40
C VAL A 12 -13.65 13.58 21.53
N ALA A 13 -14.21 12.36 21.65
CA ALA A 13 -15.65 12.16 21.70
C ALA A 13 -16.25 12.26 23.13
N SER A 14 -15.44 12.08 24.17
CA SER A 14 -15.97 11.90 25.54
C SER A 14 -15.46 12.92 26.57
N GLY A 15 -14.50 13.78 26.21
CA GLY A 15 -13.92 14.79 27.12
C GLY A 15 -13.21 14.21 28.35
N LYS A 16 -13.08 12.89 28.44
CA LYS A 16 -12.44 12.18 29.56
C LYS A 16 -11.05 11.71 29.16
N VAL A 17 -10.04 12.17 29.89
CA VAL A 17 -8.68 11.63 29.81
C VAL A 17 -8.68 10.27 30.50
N SER A 18 -8.79 9.19 29.72
CA SER A 18 -8.65 7.82 30.23
C SER A 18 -7.19 7.39 30.14
N TRP A 19 -6.59 7.10 31.30
CA TRP A 19 -5.24 6.56 31.39
C TRP A 19 -5.25 5.09 31.03
N TYR A 20 -5.06 4.76 29.75
CA TYR A 20 -4.74 3.39 29.36
C TYR A 20 -3.25 3.12 29.60
N THR A 21 -2.95 2.49 30.73
CA THR A 21 -1.65 1.81 30.88
C THR A 21 -1.61 0.66 29.88
N PHE A 22 -0.76 0.77 28.87
CA PHE A 22 -0.42 -0.36 28.01
C PHE A 22 0.20 -1.43 28.91
N LYS A 23 -0.58 -2.45 29.28
CA LYS A 23 -0.04 -3.63 29.97
C LYS A 23 1.10 -4.14 29.10
N ARG A 24 2.28 -4.28 29.70
CA ARG A 24 3.47 -4.88 29.09
C ARG A 24 3.03 -6.07 28.22
N SER A 25 3.55 -6.09 26.99
CA SER A 25 3.35 -7.14 26.01
C SER A 25 3.38 -8.53 26.64
N PRO A 26 2.71 -9.53 26.03
CA PRO A 26 2.99 -10.93 26.36
C PRO A 26 4.51 -11.10 26.38
N LYS A 27 5.03 -11.72 27.45
CA LYS A 27 6.42 -12.16 27.46
C LYS A 27 6.55 -13.10 26.26
N TRP A 28 7.19 -12.65 25.19
CA TRP A 28 7.57 -13.51 24.07
C TRP A 28 8.60 -14.49 24.63
N GLY A 29 8.11 -15.56 25.26
CA GLY A 29 8.92 -16.72 25.61
C GLY A 29 9.57 -17.23 24.33
N LYS A 30 10.82 -17.72 24.45
CA LYS A 30 11.67 -18.36 23.41
C LYS A 30 11.17 -18.14 21.99
N ALA A 31 11.85 -17.26 21.23
CA ALA A 31 11.60 -16.95 19.82
C ALA A 31 10.81 -18.05 19.12
N ALA A 32 9.49 -17.89 19.06
CA ALA A 32 8.64 -18.82 18.34
C ALA A 32 9.17 -18.85 16.91
N THR A 33 9.57 -20.02 16.45
CA THR A 33 9.99 -20.22 15.06
C THR A 33 8.78 -19.86 14.20
N ILE A 34 8.85 -18.68 13.57
CA ILE A 34 7.81 -18.24 12.64
C ILE A 34 7.90 -19.22 11.46
N PRO A 35 6.80 -19.90 11.08
CA PRO A 35 6.83 -20.78 9.92
C PRO A 35 7.25 -19.99 8.68
N LEU A 36 7.97 -20.66 7.76
CA LEU A 36 8.28 -20.07 6.46
C LEU A 36 6.97 -19.79 5.72
N MET A 37 6.89 -18.62 5.09
CA MET A 37 5.66 -18.11 4.48
C MET A 37 5.96 -17.56 3.09
N ARG A 38 4.92 -17.53 2.27
CA ARG A 38 4.85 -16.91 0.96
C ARG A 38 4.08 -15.60 1.10
N LEU A 39 4.75 -14.49 0.85
CA LEU A 39 4.20 -13.16 1.07
C LEU A 39 4.05 -12.46 -0.27
N LEU A 40 2.85 -11.92 -0.53
CA LEU A 40 2.58 -11.08 -1.69
C LEU A 40 2.56 -9.62 -1.26
N PHE A 41 3.51 -8.84 -1.77
CA PHE A 41 3.57 -7.39 -1.59
C PHE A 41 2.99 -6.68 -2.81
N LEU A 42 2.04 -5.79 -2.58
CA LEU A 42 1.42 -4.96 -3.61
C LEU A 42 1.75 -3.49 -3.34
N THR A 43 2.54 -2.89 -4.21
CA THR A 43 2.96 -1.49 -4.06
C THR A 43 2.91 -0.79 -5.40
N PRO A 44 2.45 0.46 -5.50
CA PRO A 44 2.45 1.20 -6.76
C PRO A 44 3.86 1.48 -7.28
N ALA A 45 4.83 1.60 -6.38
CA ALA A 45 6.21 1.94 -6.67
C ALA A 45 7.15 1.07 -5.85
N TYR A 46 8.31 0.77 -6.42
CA TYR A 46 9.39 0.02 -5.81
C TYR A 46 10.71 0.50 -6.43
N PRO A 47 11.88 0.36 -5.77
CA PRO A 47 13.16 0.73 -6.38
C PRO A 47 13.27 0.18 -7.82
N PRO A 48 13.73 0.98 -8.80
CA PRO A 48 14.55 2.17 -8.63
C PRO A 48 13.80 3.49 -8.39
N VAL A 49 12.47 3.50 -8.31
CA VAL A 49 11.73 4.73 -7.98
C VAL A 49 12.22 5.30 -6.66
N PRO A 50 12.66 6.58 -6.61
CA PRO A 50 13.15 7.18 -5.38
C PRO A 50 12.00 7.54 -4.44
N GLY A 51 12.10 7.14 -3.18
CA GLY A 51 11.19 7.60 -2.14
C GLY A 51 11.30 6.82 -0.83
N GLY A 52 10.72 7.39 0.24
CA GLY A 52 10.79 6.80 1.57
C GLY A 52 9.98 5.50 1.69
N GLY A 53 8.80 5.47 1.06
CA GLY A 53 7.94 4.30 1.02
C GLY A 53 8.58 3.14 0.27
N GLU A 54 9.18 3.42 -0.87
CA GLU A 54 9.87 2.46 -1.74
C GLU A 54 11.06 1.84 -1.02
N ARG A 55 11.86 2.66 -0.32
CA ARG A 55 12.96 2.18 0.54
C ARG A 55 12.45 1.35 1.73
N TYR A 56 11.31 1.72 2.30
CA TYR A 56 10.69 0.95 3.38
C TYR A 56 10.23 -0.43 2.91
N VAL A 57 9.46 -0.52 1.80
CA VAL A 57 9.05 -1.83 1.23
C VAL A 57 10.28 -2.66 0.90
N HIS A 58 11.29 -2.07 0.27
CA HIS A 58 12.53 -2.77 -0.07
C HIS A 58 13.24 -3.32 1.16
N SER A 59 13.41 -2.51 2.20
CA SER A 59 14.08 -2.93 3.44
C SER A 59 13.29 -4.04 4.14
N LEU A 60 11.96 -3.90 4.21
CA LEU A 60 11.09 -4.91 4.79
C LEU A 60 11.18 -6.22 4.00
N ALA A 61 11.14 -6.15 2.67
CA ALA A 61 11.22 -7.32 1.81
C ALA A 61 12.54 -8.08 2.00
N ARG A 62 13.65 -7.36 2.06
CA ARG A 62 14.97 -7.95 2.32
C ARG A 62 15.04 -8.63 3.69
N VAL A 63 14.59 -7.96 4.74
CA VAL A 63 14.62 -8.52 6.10
C VAL A 63 13.76 -9.79 6.20
N LEU A 64 12.59 -9.82 5.54
CA LEU A 64 11.73 -11.00 5.53
C LEU A 64 12.34 -12.14 4.72
N SER A 65 12.94 -11.85 3.57
CA SER A 65 13.57 -12.91 2.78
C SER A 65 14.84 -13.47 3.43
N GLN A 66 15.63 -12.64 4.11
CA GLN A 66 16.76 -13.08 4.94
C GLN A 66 16.33 -13.99 6.11
N ARG A 67 15.07 -13.90 6.55
CA ARG A 67 14.47 -14.81 7.54
C ARG A 67 13.91 -16.10 6.92
N GLY A 68 14.09 -16.28 5.60
CA GLY A 68 13.69 -17.47 4.85
C GLY A 68 12.30 -17.39 4.20
N HIS A 69 11.57 -16.28 4.36
CA HIS A 69 10.27 -16.13 3.71
C HIS A 69 10.43 -15.95 2.19
N GLN A 70 9.49 -16.49 1.42
CA GLN A 70 9.43 -16.29 -0.04
C GLN A 70 8.59 -15.04 -0.32
N LEU A 71 9.12 -14.10 -1.08
CA LEU A 71 8.42 -12.85 -1.38
C LEU A 71 8.15 -12.70 -2.86
N THR A 72 6.93 -12.31 -3.19
CA THR A 72 6.56 -11.81 -4.51
C THR A 72 6.13 -10.37 -4.37
N ILE A 73 6.77 -9.47 -5.11
CA ILE A 73 6.44 -8.05 -5.16
C ILE A 73 5.80 -7.76 -6.52
N VAL A 74 4.55 -7.31 -6.51
CA VAL A 74 3.88 -6.81 -7.70
C VAL A 74 3.82 -5.29 -7.62
N THR A 75 4.40 -4.64 -8.62
CA THR A 75 4.59 -3.18 -8.66
C THR A 75 4.47 -2.63 -10.07
N SER A 76 4.42 -1.30 -10.22
CA SER A 76 4.54 -0.68 -11.54
C SER A 76 5.94 -0.82 -12.13
N ALA A 77 6.01 -0.65 -13.45
CA ALA A 77 7.25 -0.52 -14.21
C ALA A 77 7.91 0.86 -14.13
N ALA A 78 7.37 1.79 -13.30
CA ALA A 78 7.96 3.11 -13.14
C ALA A 78 9.40 3.02 -12.63
N VAL A 79 10.22 3.96 -13.11
CA VAL A 79 11.57 4.24 -12.60
C VAL A 79 11.69 5.69 -12.12
N ALA A 80 10.79 6.56 -12.57
CA ALA A 80 10.66 7.94 -12.12
C ALA A 80 9.19 8.29 -11.83
N GLU A 81 8.95 9.34 -11.04
CA GLU A 81 7.59 9.80 -10.73
C GLU A 81 6.79 10.12 -12.00
N ALA A 82 7.45 10.68 -13.02
CA ALA A 82 6.80 11.09 -14.26
C ALA A 82 6.17 9.94 -15.05
N ASP A 83 6.65 8.72 -14.84
CA ASP A 83 6.14 7.53 -15.50
C ASP A 83 4.68 7.24 -15.14
N PHE A 84 4.23 7.66 -13.95
CA PHE A 84 2.85 7.47 -13.51
C PHE A 84 1.82 8.20 -14.35
N TRP A 85 2.20 9.28 -15.05
CA TRP A 85 1.31 9.99 -15.98
C TRP A 85 1.77 9.92 -17.43
N ARG A 86 3.06 9.67 -17.69
CA ARG A 86 3.59 9.44 -19.06
C ARG A 86 3.32 8.03 -19.57
N GLY A 87 3.09 7.08 -18.67
CA GLY A 87 2.96 5.67 -19.00
C GLY A 87 4.31 5.01 -19.28
N VAL A 88 4.34 3.70 -19.11
CA VAL A 88 5.50 2.84 -19.37
C VAL A 88 4.97 1.52 -19.90
N SER A 89 5.43 1.13 -21.09
CA SER A 89 5.12 -0.17 -21.66
C SER A 89 6.32 -1.10 -21.48
N VAL A 90 6.13 -2.16 -20.71
CA VAL A 90 7.07 -3.26 -20.56
C VAL A 90 6.36 -4.57 -20.86
N ALA A 91 7.05 -5.49 -21.53
CA ALA A 91 6.69 -6.90 -21.43
C ALA A 91 6.77 -7.29 -19.95
N ALA A 92 5.79 -8.02 -19.42
CA ALA A 92 5.84 -8.51 -18.05
C ALA A 92 7.14 -9.29 -17.87
N ARG A 93 8.03 -8.79 -17.02
CA ARG A 93 9.33 -9.40 -16.74
C ARG A 93 9.36 -9.84 -15.30
N ASP A 94 9.60 -11.13 -15.11
CA ASP A 94 10.09 -11.67 -13.86
C ASP A 94 11.55 -11.25 -13.76
N LEU A 95 11.82 -10.25 -12.92
CA LEU A 95 13.18 -10.00 -12.49
C LEU A 95 13.35 -10.80 -11.20
N PRO A 96 14.07 -11.95 -11.22
CA PRO A 96 14.53 -12.52 -9.97
C PRO A 96 15.39 -11.45 -9.31
N ALA A 97 14.91 -10.91 -8.20
CA ALA A 97 15.81 -10.14 -7.35
C ALA A 97 16.66 -11.18 -6.63
N ASN A 98 17.98 -10.96 -6.68
CA ASN A 98 18.90 -11.67 -5.80
C ASN A 98 18.31 -11.63 -4.38
N ASP A 99 18.43 -12.74 -3.63
CA ASP A 99 17.98 -12.87 -2.24
C ASP A 99 16.51 -13.33 -2.03
N GLY A 100 15.96 -14.23 -2.84
CA GLY A 100 14.67 -14.90 -2.52
C GLY A 100 13.40 -14.05 -2.72
N VAL A 101 13.52 -12.96 -3.48
CA VAL A 101 12.43 -12.02 -3.81
C VAL A 101 12.16 -12.05 -5.32
N THR A 102 10.92 -12.31 -5.71
CA THR A 102 10.46 -12.20 -7.09
C THR A 102 9.81 -10.83 -7.29
N ILE A 103 10.20 -10.09 -8.33
CA ILE A 103 9.60 -8.79 -8.65
C ILE A 103 8.88 -8.88 -10.00
N MET A 104 7.58 -8.61 -9.98
CA MET A 104 6.73 -8.49 -11.15
C MET A 104 6.37 -7.03 -11.40
N ARG A 105 6.70 -6.54 -12.60
CA ARG A 105 6.42 -5.15 -13.00
C ARG A 105 5.30 -5.08 -14.01
N CYS A 106 4.23 -4.38 -13.65
CA CYS A 106 3.10 -4.09 -14.52
C CYS A 106 3.33 -2.81 -15.32
N SER A 107 2.89 -2.82 -16.57
CA SER A 107 2.90 -1.61 -17.42
C SER A 107 1.97 -0.53 -16.87
N LEU A 108 2.28 0.72 -17.16
CA LEU A 108 1.48 1.89 -16.83
C LEU A 108 0.87 2.47 -18.10
N ARG A 109 -0.45 2.62 -18.12
CA ARG A 109 -1.11 3.35 -19.22
C ARG A 109 -0.83 4.85 -19.09
N PRO A 110 -0.51 5.56 -20.18
CA PRO A 110 -0.43 7.02 -20.15
C PRO A 110 -1.77 7.65 -19.74
N ILE A 111 -1.71 8.80 -19.07
CA ILE A 111 -2.88 9.62 -18.78
C ILE A 111 -2.92 10.74 -19.80
N THR A 112 -3.98 10.80 -20.61
CA THR A 112 -4.20 11.90 -21.56
C THR A 112 -4.25 13.23 -20.83
N GLY A 113 -3.39 14.19 -21.21
CA GLY A 113 -3.21 15.46 -20.48
C GLY A 113 -2.20 15.41 -19.33
N GLY A 114 -1.50 14.29 -19.14
CA GLY A 114 -0.37 14.13 -18.23
C GLY A 114 -0.70 14.42 -16.76
N ARG A 115 0.25 15.04 -16.05
CA ARG A 115 0.14 15.34 -14.62
C ARG A 115 -1.06 16.22 -14.28
N ALA A 116 -1.39 17.19 -15.13
CA ALA A 116 -2.51 18.09 -14.89
C ALA A 116 -3.85 17.32 -14.88
N ALA A 117 -4.04 16.44 -15.86
CA ALA A 117 -5.23 15.59 -15.93
C ALA A 117 -5.32 14.61 -14.75
N LEU A 118 -4.19 14.01 -14.33
CA LEU A 118 -4.12 13.18 -13.13
C LEU A 118 -4.59 13.94 -11.89
N MET A 119 -4.09 15.16 -11.67
CA MET A 119 -4.46 15.99 -10.52
C MET A 119 -5.92 16.45 -10.58
N ALA A 120 -6.42 16.81 -11.77
CA ALA A 120 -7.83 17.14 -11.95
C ALA A 120 -8.72 15.95 -11.59
N ARG A 121 -8.37 14.74 -12.07
CA ARG A 121 -9.11 13.52 -11.76
C ARG A 121 -9.09 13.18 -10.27
N ARG A 122 -7.96 13.35 -9.58
CA ARG A 122 -7.87 13.23 -8.11
C ARG A 122 -8.82 14.18 -7.39
N ARG A 123 -8.87 15.44 -7.81
CA ARG A 123 -9.77 16.45 -7.24
C ARG A 123 -11.24 16.09 -7.47
N ILE A 124 -11.57 15.61 -8.66
CA ILE A 124 -12.93 15.15 -8.98
C ILE A 124 -13.32 13.96 -8.09
N MET A 125 -12.44 12.95 -7.94
CA MET A 125 -12.71 11.81 -7.07
C MET A 125 -12.95 12.22 -5.62
N ALA A 126 -12.13 13.14 -5.10
CA ALA A 126 -12.32 13.68 -3.76
C ALA A 126 -13.60 14.51 -3.63
N GLY A 127 -14.00 15.21 -4.70
CA GLY A 127 -15.31 15.89 -4.73
C GLY A 127 -16.47 14.89 -4.69
N ILE A 128 -16.37 13.81 -5.47
CA ILE A 128 -17.37 12.72 -5.48
C ILE A 128 -17.47 12.07 -4.10
N SER A 129 -16.34 11.83 -3.41
CA SER A 129 -16.36 11.22 -2.08
C SER A 129 -17.03 12.09 -1.00
N LEU A 130 -17.26 13.38 -1.27
CA LEU A 130 -18.00 14.28 -0.38
C LEU A 130 -19.51 14.30 -0.64
N LEU A 131 -19.98 13.64 -1.70
CA LEU A 131 -21.41 13.56 -1.99
C LEU A 131 -22.12 12.66 -0.96
N PRO A 132 -23.33 13.04 -0.52
CA PRO A 132 -24.06 12.32 0.54
C PRO A 132 -24.45 10.89 0.16
N ALA A 133 -24.49 10.59 -1.14
CA ALA A 133 -24.69 9.24 -1.65
C ALA A 133 -23.80 9.02 -2.87
N VAL A 134 -22.84 8.10 -2.75
CA VAL A 134 -22.05 7.58 -3.87
C VAL A 134 -22.45 6.13 -4.06
N PRO A 135 -22.76 5.67 -5.30
CA PRO A 135 -23.08 4.27 -5.52
C PRO A 135 -21.99 3.33 -4.99
N PRO A 136 -22.35 2.19 -4.38
CA PRO A 136 -21.36 1.22 -3.93
C PRO A 136 -20.39 0.82 -5.06
N GLY A 137 -19.09 0.79 -4.77
CA GLY A 137 -18.05 0.42 -5.72
C GLY A 137 -17.71 1.48 -6.79
N TRP A 138 -18.38 2.63 -6.84
CA TRP A 138 -18.02 3.70 -7.79
C TRP A 138 -16.61 4.25 -7.52
N LEU A 139 -16.32 4.58 -6.26
CA LEU A 139 -14.99 5.06 -5.88
C LEU A 139 -13.92 4.00 -6.14
N GLU A 140 -14.23 2.73 -5.90
CA GLU A 140 -13.30 1.62 -6.20
C GLU A 140 -13.02 1.51 -7.70
N ARG A 141 -14.05 1.62 -8.56
CA ARG A 141 -13.89 1.66 -10.02
C ARG A 141 -13.04 2.84 -10.47
N LEU A 142 -13.24 4.01 -9.88
CA LEU A 142 -12.45 5.20 -10.19
C LEU A 142 -10.99 5.04 -9.72
N ALA A 143 -10.80 4.45 -8.54
CA ALA A 143 -9.49 4.18 -7.92
C ALA A 143 -8.65 3.17 -8.71
N ARG A 144 -9.26 2.27 -9.49
CA ARG A 144 -8.54 1.37 -10.43
C ARG A 144 -7.73 2.11 -11.49
N ALA A 145 -7.96 3.40 -11.69
CA ALA A 145 -7.14 4.22 -12.58
C ALA A 145 -5.90 4.84 -11.91
N PHE A 146 -5.64 4.51 -10.64
CA PHE A 146 -4.59 5.14 -9.84
C PHE A 146 -3.69 4.10 -9.16
N PRO A 147 -2.53 3.76 -9.74
CA PRO A 147 -2.14 4.09 -11.10
C PRO A 147 -2.87 3.16 -12.09
N PRO A 148 -2.96 3.51 -13.38
CA PRO A 148 -3.61 2.66 -14.37
C PRO A 148 -2.68 1.49 -14.77
N LEU A 149 -2.53 0.53 -13.86
CA LEU A 149 -1.70 -0.66 -14.07
C LEU A 149 -2.36 -1.61 -15.06
N VAL A 150 -1.65 -1.91 -16.14
CA VAL A 150 -2.09 -2.83 -17.18
C VAL A 150 -1.60 -4.23 -16.81
N GLY A 151 -2.52 -5.19 -16.82
CA GLY A 151 -2.18 -6.59 -16.57
C GLY A 151 -2.13 -6.99 -15.09
N LEU A 152 -2.53 -6.13 -14.15
CA LEU A 152 -2.39 -6.39 -12.71
C LEU A 152 -3.23 -7.62 -12.28
N ASP A 153 -4.50 -7.65 -12.65
CA ASP A 153 -5.40 -8.74 -12.27
C ASP A 153 -4.95 -10.06 -12.91
N GLU A 154 -4.43 -10.02 -14.14
CA GLU A 154 -3.87 -11.17 -14.86
C GLU A 154 -2.54 -11.65 -14.27
N VAL A 155 -1.72 -10.74 -13.75
CA VAL A 155 -0.53 -11.09 -12.98
C VAL A 155 -0.94 -11.81 -11.71
N LEU A 156 -1.86 -11.25 -10.93
CA LEU A 156 -2.35 -11.86 -9.69
C LEU A 156 -2.96 -13.25 -9.91
N ALA A 157 -3.72 -13.44 -10.99
CA ALA A 157 -4.33 -14.72 -11.33
C ALA A 157 -3.32 -15.83 -11.68
N ARG A 158 -2.11 -15.47 -12.11
CA ARG A 158 -1.04 -16.44 -12.46
C ARG A 158 -0.10 -16.72 -11.29
N LEU A 159 -0.18 -15.94 -10.22
CA LEU A 159 0.66 -16.15 -9.06
C LEU A 159 0.25 -17.40 -8.31
N PRO A 160 1.21 -18.18 -7.81
CA PRO A 160 0.92 -19.15 -6.78
C PRO A 160 0.25 -18.46 -5.58
N ILE A 161 -0.72 -19.14 -4.95
CA ILE A 161 -1.45 -18.60 -3.81
C ILE A 161 -0.47 -18.34 -2.64
N PRO A 162 -0.38 -17.10 -2.13
CA PRO A 162 0.46 -16.75 -0.98
C PRO A 162 -0.27 -17.05 0.34
N ASP A 163 0.47 -17.03 1.45
CA ASP A 163 -0.10 -17.14 2.80
C ASP A 163 -0.62 -15.79 3.31
N VAL A 164 -0.05 -14.67 2.82
CA VAL A 164 -0.38 -13.31 3.25
C VAL A 164 -0.29 -12.34 2.08
N VAL A 165 -1.25 -11.41 2.02
CA VAL A 165 -1.23 -10.28 1.10
C VAL A 165 -0.98 -9.00 1.89
N HIS A 166 0.01 -8.20 1.49
CA HIS A 166 0.35 -6.93 2.12
C HIS A 166 0.41 -5.83 1.06
N ALA A 167 -0.53 -4.90 1.12
CA ALA A 167 -0.54 -3.72 0.28
C ALA A 167 0.09 -2.51 0.95
N PHE A 168 0.71 -1.67 0.15
CA PHE A 168 1.37 -0.44 0.57
C PHE A 168 0.82 0.75 -0.21
N ASN A 169 0.88 1.92 0.43
CA ASN A 169 0.57 3.22 -0.17
C ASN A 169 -0.89 3.36 -0.67
N LEU A 170 -1.67 4.20 0.01
CA LEU A 170 -3.04 4.51 -0.41
C LEU A 170 -3.12 5.70 -1.38
N SER A 171 -2.02 6.42 -1.61
CA SER A 171 -1.97 7.52 -2.57
C SER A 171 -2.03 7.04 -4.02
N TRP A 172 -1.99 5.73 -4.24
CA TRP A 172 -2.16 5.05 -5.52
C TRP A 172 -2.90 3.74 -5.24
N GLU A 173 -4.22 3.81 -5.23
CA GLU A 173 -5.13 2.86 -4.62
C GLU A 173 -5.21 1.50 -5.32
N TYR A 174 -4.99 1.44 -6.64
CA TYR A 174 -5.31 0.25 -7.42
C TYR A 174 -4.61 -1.03 -6.92
N PRO A 175 -3.29 -1.06 -6.66
CA PRO A 175 -2.63 -2.22 -6.03
C PRO A 175 -3.28 -2.66 -4.72
N ALA A 176 -3.65 -1.71 -3.85
CA ALA A 176 -4.26 -2.02 -2.57
C ALA A 176 -5.67 -2.61 -2.75
N LEU A 177 -6.48 -2.03 -3.63
CA LEU A 177 -7.81 -2.56 -3.93
C LEU A 177 -7.75 -3.94 -4.59
N ALA A 178 -6.84 -4.12 -5.55
CA ALA A 178 -6.62 -5.42 -6.19
C ALA A 178 -6.17 -6.47 -5.18
N GLY A 179 -5.29 -6.11 -4.24
CA GLY A 179 -4.85 -6.98 -3.16
C GLY A 179 -5.96 -7.37 -2.20
N ARG A 180 -6.81 -6.40 -1.81
CA ARG A 180 -7.98 -6.66 -0.97
C ARG A 180 -8.95 -7.63 -1.65
N HIS A 181 -9.22 -7.41 -2.94
CA HIS A 181 -10.09 -8.27 -3.72
C HIS A 181 -9.51 -9.69 -3.86
N TYR A 182 -8.23 -9.80 -4.22
CA TYR A 182 -7.52 -11.08 -4.33
C TYR A 182 -7.51 -11.85 -3.00
N ALA A 183 -7.17 -11.19 -1.90
CA ALA A 183 -7.19 -11.80 -0.57
C ALA A 183 -8.61 -12.26 -0.17
N GLY A 184 -9.64 -11.49 -0.54
CA GLY A 184 -11.03 -11.87 -0.30
C GLY A 184 -11.44 -13.13 -1.06
N ILE A 185 -11.08 -13.25 -2.34
CA ILE A 185 -11.35 -14.44 -3.16
C ILE A 185 -10.68 -15.69 -2.59
N HIS A 186 -9.44 -15.55 -2.10
CA HIS A 186 -8.64 -16.67 -1.60
C HIS A 186 -8.73 -16.88 -0.08
N HIS A 187 -9.57 -16.12 0.63
CA HIS A 187 -9.71 -16.14 2.08
C HIS A 187 -8.38 -15.96 2.85
N LEU A 188 -7.52 -15.07 2.37
CA LEU A 188 -6.19 -14.82 2.91
C LEU A 188 -6.17 -13.62 3.88
N PRO A 189 -5.27 -13.61 4.88
CA PRO A 189 -4.93 -12.42 5.63
C PRO A 189 -4.49 -11.27 4.71
N TYR A 190 -5.08 -10.09 4.90
CA TYR A 190 -4.78 -8.87 4.16
C TYR A 190 -4.30 -7.75 5.10
N PHE A 191 -3.10 -7.23 4.85
CA PHE A 191 -2.54 -6.09 5.57
C PHE A 191 -2.42 -4.88 4.65
N LEU A 192 -2.70 -3.69 5.19
CA LEU A 192 -2.51 -2.42 4.50
C LEU A 192 -1.61 -1.52 5.33
N THR A 193 -0.52 -1.04 4.73
CA THR A 193 0.31 0.03 5.29
C THR A 193 0.08 1.31 4.49
N PRO A 194 -0.86 2.18 4.92
CA PRO A 194 -1.09 3.43 4.24
C PRO A 194 0.07 4.38 4.57
N TYR A 195 0.81 4.82 3.56
CA TYR A 195 1.77 5.92 3.72
C TYR A 195 0.99 7.20 3.92
N ALA A 196 0.62 7.47 5.17
CA ALA A 196 -0.19 8.61 5.51
C ALA A 196 0.70 9.82 5.79
N HIS A 197 0.62 10.84 4.93
CA HIS A 197 1.07 12.19 5.26
C HIS A 197 -0.02 12.87 6.08
N ILE A 198 0.00 12.66 7.40
CA ILE A 198 -0.85 13.41 8.31
C ILE A 198 -0.18 14.77 8.48
N GLY A 199 -0.68 15.78 7.77
CA GLY A 199 -0.29 17.17 8.01
C GLY A 199 -0.51 17.55 9.48
N PRO A 200 0.08 18.64 9.98
CA PRO A 200 0.11 18.97 11.41
C PRO A 200 -1.27 19.26 12.04
N GLY A 201 -2.38 19.16 11.30
CA GLY A 201 -3.73 19.39 11.81
C GLY A 201 -4.77 18.42 11.25
N VAL A 202 -5.73 18.05 12.10
CA VAL A 202 -6.87 17.15 11.81
C VAL A 202 -7.77 17.69 10.67
N ASN A 203 -7.69 18.99 10.40
CA ASN A 203 -8.44 19.69 9.35
C ASN A 203 -7.60 20.06 8.11
N ALA A 204 -6.32 19.67 8.04
CA ALA A 204 -5.56 19.88 6.83
C ALA A 204 -6.18 19.04 5.70
N LEU A 205 -6.59 19.66 4.61
CA LEU A 205 -7.13 19.01 3.40
C LEU A 205 -6.34 17.74 3.02
N VAL A 206 -5.02 17.75 3.23
CA VAL A 206 -4.10 16.62 3.04
C VAL A 206 -4.48 15.38 3.85
N ALA A 207 -4.86 15.52 5.13
CA ALA A 207 -5.28 14.40 5.96
C ALA A 207 -6.55 13.74 5.40
N ARG A 208 -7.52 14.53 4.90
CA ARG A 208 -8.74 14.01 4.26
C ARG A 208 -8.43 13.32 2.92
N TYR A 209 -7.53 13.88 2.11
CA TYR A 209 -7.10 13.27 0.84
C TYR A 209 -6.38 11.93 1.01
N VAL A 210 -5.71 11.74 2.14
CA VAL A 210 -4.85 10.58 2.42
C VAL A 210 -5.60 9.48 3.21
N THR A 211 -6.48 9.87 4.12
CA THR A 211 -7.19 8.91 4.99
C THR A 211 -8.56 8.50 4.46
N MET A 212 -9.13 9.23 3.49
CA MET A 212 -10.46 8.99 2.90
C MET A 212 -11.47 8.40 3.92
N PRO A 213 -11.73 9.08 5.06
CA PRO A 213 -12.69 8.60 6.06
C PRO A 213 -14.12 8.59 5.50
#